data_AF-A0A8J6HXE1-F1
#
_entry.id   AF-A0A8J6HXE1-F1
#
_cell.length_a   1.000
_cell.length_b   1.000
_cell.length_c   1.000
_cell.angle_alpha   90.00
_cell.angle_beta   90.00
_cell.angle_gamma   90.00
#
_symmetry.space_group_name_H-M   'P 1'
#
loop_
_entity.id
_entity.type
_entity.pdbx_description
1 polymer ?
#
loop_
_entity_poly.entity_id
_entity_poly.type
_entity_poly.pdbx_seq_one_letter_code
_entity_poly.pdbx_strand_id
1 'polypeptide(L)'
;MNLLPLPAGASAALVKPTKYHYYPHNQHIYLLPECAIQQVCNAVYVRLNWTQPLCACPSRYRDPCSASLNSDDQHTTELMIDRKSKRALTLVKTCEPTSEMRICRSPRDWSLLALQNIRTGKSHYLVICRCPDSSILEGPMSHDQPTYASVPGIRVYGMMCVDGKRRGRPLRTSRSIENPPFPWDKAEELVKTTTWD
;
A
#
# COMPACT_ATOMS: atom_id res chain seq x y z
N MET A 1 -18.09 22.05 54.05
CA MET A 1 -18.12 20.69 53.46
C MET A 1 -19.56 20.26 53.34
N ASN A 2 -20.08 20.22 52.11
CA ASN A 2 -21.31 19.51 51.73
C ASN A 2 -21.16 19.20 50.24
N LEU A 3 -20.92 17.92 49.93
CA LEU A 3 -20.76 17.39 48.57
C LEU A 3 -22.13 17.30 47.91
N LEU A 4 -22.34 18.07 46.86
CA LEU A 4 -23.49 17.92 45.96
C LEU A 4 -23.29 16.67 45.07
N PRO A 5 -24.32 15.83 44.86
CA PRO A 5 -24.22 14.65 44.00
C PRO A 5 -24.24 15.04 42.51
N LEU A 6 -23.33 14.47 41.72
CA LEU A 6 -23.35 14.52 40.25
C LEU A 6 -24.61 13.80 39.71
N PRO A 7 -25.25 14.30 38.62
CA PRO A 7 -26.44 13.70 38.08
C PRO A 7 -26.14 12.32 37.47
N ALA A 8 -26.89 11.31 37.92
CA ALA A 8 -26.99 10.00 37.31
C ALA A 8 -27.63 10.15 35.92
N GLY A 9 -26.87 9.83 34.87
CA GLY A 9 -27.36 9.95 33.50
C GLY A 9 -26.33 9.86 32.39
N ALA A 10 -25.03 9.79 32.69
CA ALA A 10 -24.02 9.37 31.72
C ALA A 10 -23.92 7.83 31.72
N SER A 11 -25.03 7.15 31.39
CA SER A 11 -24.96 5.76 30.95
C SER A 11 -24.15 5.78 29.66
N ALA A 12 -22.86 5.48 29.78
CA ALA A 12 -22.02 4.99 28.70
C ALA A 12 -22.88 3.99 27.92
N ALA A 13 -23.31 4.40 26.73
CA ALA A 13 -24.04 3.54 25.83
C ALA A 13 -23.25 2.24 25.77
N LEU A 14 -23.90 1.15 26.15
CA LEU A 14 -23.35 -0.19 26.07
C LEU A 14 -23.13 -0.48 24.58
N VAL A 15 -21.99 -0.02 24.05
CA VAL A 15 -21.57 -0.25 22.68
C VAL A 15 -21.36 -1.75 22.60
N LYS A 16 -22.36 -2.44 22.06
CA LYS A 16 -22.29 -3.85 21.71
C LYS A 16 -21.01 -4.00 20.87
N PRO A 17 -20.01 -4.78 21.32
CA PRO A 17 -18.81 -4.97 20.53
C PRO A 17 -19.26 -5.50 19.17
N THR A 18 -18.94 -4.77 18.11
CA THR A 18 -19.17 -5.26 16.75
C THR A 18 -18.53 -6.64 16.67
N LYS A 19 -19.28 -7.59 16.09
CA LYS A 19 -18.98 -9.01 15.95
C LYS A 19 -17.70 -9.24 15.15
N TYR A 20 -16.57 -8.76 15.64
CA TYR A 20 -15.24 -9.11 15.18
C TYR A 20 -15.01 -10.54 15.64
N HIS A 21 -14.57 -11.38 14.70
CA HIS A 21 -14.26 -12.77 14.97
C HIS A 21 -13.45 -12.91 16.27
N TYR A 22 -14.02 -13.65 17.22
CA TYR A 22 -13.45 -13.94 18.52
C TYR A 22 -12.19 -14.79 18.33
N TYR A 23 -11.02 -14.13 18.28
CA TYR A 23 -9.73 -14.80 18.40
C TYR A 23 -9.31 -14.74 19.88
N PRO A 24 -9.25 -15.89 20.59
CA PRO A 24 -9.15 -15.94 22.06
C PRO A 24 -7.84 -15.38 22.64
N HIS A 25 -6.91 -14.90 21.81
CA HIS A 25 -5.66 -14.25 22.23
C HIS A 25 -5.62 -12.73 21.99
N ASN A 26 -6.65 -12.12 21.39
CA ASN A 26 -6.61 -10.72 20.94
C ASN A 26 -7.42 -9.76 21.83
N GLN A 27 -7.03 -9.62 23.09
CA GLN A 27 -7.63 -8.62 24.00
C GLN A 27 -7.34 -7.15 23.59
N HIS A 28 -6.46 -6.91 22.60
CA HIS A 28 -6.04 -5.57 22.15
C HIS A 28 -6.92 -4.97 21.04
N ILE A 29 -7.91 -5.72 20.52
CA ILE A 29 -8.83 -5.22 19.47
C ILE A 29 -9.73 -4.07 19.97
N TYR A 30 -9.84 -3.88 21.30
CA TYR A 30 -10.61 -2.78 21.89
C TYR A 30 -9.95 -1.38 21.78
N LEU A 31 -8.73 -1.26 21.22
CA LEU A 31 -7.99 0.01 21.14
C LEU A 31 -7.36 0.24 19.76
N LEU A 32 -7.97 -0.24 18.69
CA LEU A 32 -7.55 0.18 17.35
C LEU A 32 -7.83 1.68 17.20
N PRO A 33 -6.88 2.47 16.65
CA PRO A 33 -7.14 3.87 16.34
C PRO A 33 -8.25 3.95 15.29
N GLU A 34 -8.99 5.05 15.30
CA GLU A 34 -9.94 5.35 14.24
C GLU A 34 -9.20 5.54 12.89
N CYS A 35 -9.76 5.00 11.80
CA CYS A 35 -9.17 5.12 10.47
C CYS A 35 -9.27 6.56 9.95
N ALA A 36 -8.18 7.06 9.36
CA ALA A 36 -8.23 8.22 8.48
C ALA A 36 -8.95 7.88 7.16
N ILE A 37 -9.34 8.92 6.41
CA ILE A 37 -9.93 8.77 5.08
C ILE A 37 -8.93 8.03 4.17
N GLN A 38 -9.43 7.10 3.35
CA GLN A 38 -8.62 6.30 2.41
C GLN A 38 -7.56 5.40 3.08
N GLN A 39 -7.59 5.30 4.41
CA GLN A 39 -6.71 4.40 5.15
C GLN A 39 -7.21 2.97 5.02
N VAL A 40 -6.26 2.05 4.88
CA VAL A 40 -6.54 0.62 4.92
C VAL A 40 -6.94 0.24 6.34
N CYS A 41 -8.15 -0.30 6.48
CA CYS A 41 -8.68 -0.74 7.77
C CYS A 41 -8.33 -2.20 8.08
N ASN A 42 -8.28 -3.06 7.06
CA ASN A 42 -7.80 -4.45 7.17
C ASN A 42 -6.87 -4.82 6.00
N ALA A 43 -5.83 -5.59 6.30
CA ALA A 43 -5.03 -6.31 5.31
C ALA A 43 -5.35 -7.80 5.40
N VAL A 44 -5.88 -8.38 4.31
CA VAL A 44 -6.34 -9.77 4.27
C VAL A 44 -5.39 -10.59 3.40
N TYR A 45 -4.69 -11.54 4.01
CA TYR A 45 -3.75 -12.43 3.35
C TYR A 45 -4.47 -13.72 2.97
N VAL A 46 -4.97 -13.77 1.74
CA VAL A 46 -5.88 -14.83 1.26
C VAL A 46 -5.27 -16.23 1.40
N ARG A 47 -3.98 -16.38 1.08
CA ARG A 47 -3.29 -17.68 1.19
C ARG A 47 -3.11 -18.18 2.62
N LEU A 48 -3.02 -17.26 3.57
CA LEU A 48 -2.81 -17.57 4.99
C LEU A 48 -4.14 -17.64 5.74
N ASN A 49 -5.26 -17.31 5.08
CA ASN A 49 -6.56 -17.10 5.72
C ASN A 49 -6.43 -16.22 6.98
N TRP A 50 -5.62 -15.16 6.85
CA TRP A 50 -5.25 -14.30 7.96
C TRP A 50 -5.65 -12.86 7.66
N THR A 51 -6.36 -12.23 8.60
CA THR A 51 -6.72 -10.82 8.51
C THR A 51 -5.98 -10.06 9.59
N GLN A 52 -5.19 -9.08 9.17
CA GLN A 52 -4.53 -8.14 10.07
C GLN A 52 -5.38 -6.85 10.15
N PRO A 53 -6.01 -6.57 11.30
CA PRO A 53 -6.68 -5.30 11.50
C PRO A 53 -5.67 -4.18 11.75
N LEU A 54 -5.91 -3.02 11.13
CA LEU A 54 -5.02 -1.86 11.20
C LEU A 54 -5.66 -0.66 11.92
N CYS A 55 -6.96 -0.43 11.70
CA CYS A 55 -7.71 0.65 12.35
C CYS A 55 -9.21 0.32 12.36
N ALA A 56 -9.99 1.02 13.20
CA ALA A 56 -11.44 0.88 13.28
C ALA A 56 -12.13 1.91 12.38
N CYS A 57 -13.12 1.49 11.60
CA CYS A 57 -13.88 2.42 10.77
C CYS A 57 -14.68 3.40 11.66
N PRO A 58 -14.71 4.69 11.31
CA PRO A 58 -15.51 5.71 11.97
C PRO A 58 -17.01 5.35 12.03
N SER A 59 -17.71 5.81 13.08
CA SER A 59 -19.13 5.47 13.31
C SER A 59 -20.11 5.98 12.24
N ARG A 60 -19.65 6.83 11.30
CA ARG A 60 -20.45 7.27 10.14
C ARG A 60 -20.69 6.14 9.14
N TYR A 61 -19.83 5.12 9.13
CA TYR A 61 -20.03 3.93 8.31
C TYR A 61 -20.95 2.95 9.05
N ARG A 62 -21.92 2.38 8.33
CA ARG A 62 -22.93 1.48 8.91
C ARG A 62 -22.32 0.18 9.41
N ASP A 63 -21.36 -0.36 8.66
CA ASP A 63 -20.78 -1.68 8.87
C ASP A 63 -19.31 -1.56 9.31
N PRO A 64 -18.80 -2.50 10.14
CA PRO A 64 -17.39 -2.54 10.49
C PRO A 64 -16.52 -2.87 9.27
N CYS A 65 -15.22 -2.58 9.35
CA CYS A 65 -14.26 -2.92 8.29
C CYS A 65 -14.37 -4.39 7.88
N SER A 66 -14.57 -4.64 6.58
CA SER A 66 -14.71 -5.99 6.03
C SER A 66 -13.48 -6.85 6.33
N ALA A 67 -13.72 -8.07 6.81
CA ALA A 67 -12.69 -9.12 6.98
C ALA A 67 -12.87 -10.26 5.96
N SER A 68 -13.67 -10.05 4.92
CA SER A 68 -13.97 -11.07 3.91
C SER A 68 -12.73 -11.41 3.08
N LEU A 69 -12.58 -12.70 2.75
CA LEU A 69 -11.60 -13.19 1.78
C LEU A 69 -12.01 -12.94 0.32
N ASN A 70 -13.22 -12.42 0.09
CA ASN A 70 -13.74 -12.08 -1.23
C ASN A 70 -13.58 -10.59 -1.53
N SER A 71 -13.75 -10.21 -2.80
CA SER A 71 -13.65 -8.83 -3.30
C SER A 71 -15.00 -8.20 -3.71
N ASP A 72 -16.10 -8.92 -3.51
CA ASP A 72 -17.47 -8.51 -3.88
C ASP A 72 -18.12 -7.51 -2.92
N ASP A 73 -17.41 -7.12 -1.85
CA ASP A 73 -17.89 -6.21 -0.81
C ASP A 73 -17.80 -4.72 -1.16
N GLN A 74 -17.36 -4.35 -2.38
CA GLN A 74 -17.16 -2.95 -2.83
C GLN A 74 -16.16 -2.12 -1.98
N HIS A 75 -15.47 -2.75 -1.04
CA HIS A 75 -14.50 -2.13 -0.14
C HIS A 75 -13.09 -2.73 -0.32
N THR A 76 -12.89 -3.49 -1.40
CA THR A 76 -11.68 -4.27 -1.65
C THR A 76 -10.86 -3.73 -2.81
N THR A 77 -9.56 -3.55 -2.56
CA THR A 77 -8.53 -3.41 -3.60
C THR A 77 -7.67 -4.66 -3.63
N GLU A 78 -7.62 -5.31 -4.80
CA GLU A 78 -6.84 -6.53 -5.02
C GLU A 78 -5.37 -6.20 -5.33
N LEU A 79 -4.44 -6.65 -4.48
CA LEU A 79 -3.01 -6.51 -4.76
C LEU A 79 -2.53 -7.70 -5.61
N MET A 80 -2.56 -7.49 -6.93
CA MET A 80 -2.02 -8.42 -7.92
C MET A 80 -0.63 -7.96 -8.38
N ILE A 81 0.37 -8.83 -8.18
CA ILE A 81 1.77 -8.53 -8.55
C ILE A 81 2.11 -9.06 -9.96
N ASP A 82 1.43 -10.12 -10.44
CA ASP A 82 1.67 -10.72 -11.74
C ASP A 82 0.36 -10.93 -12.51
N ARG A 83 0.37 -10.64 -13.81
CA ARG A 83 -0.73 -10.95 -14.74
C ARG A 83 -1.01 -12.44 -14.87
N LYS A 84 0.01 -13.30 -14.71
CA LYS A 84 -0.19 -14.75 -14.79
C LYS A 84 -0.93 -15.29 -13.57
N SER A 85 -0.75 -14.65 -12.41
CA SER A 85 -1.50 -14.99 -11.21
C SER A 85 -2.92 -14.44 -11.33
N LYS A 86 -3.90 -15.31 -11.63
CA LYS A 86 -5.33 -14.94 -11.67
C LYS A 86 -5.94 -14.66 -10.28
N ARG A 87 -5.13 -14.66 -9.22
CA ARG A 87 -5.59 -14.48 -7.84
C ARG A 87 -4.73 -13.46 -7.11
N ALA A 88 -5.38 -12.52 -6.45
CA ALA A 88 -4.74 -11.60 -5.52
C ALA A 88 -4.15 -12.36 -4.32
N LEU A 89 -2.93 -12.01 -3.92
CA LEU A 89 -2.29 -12.61 -2.75
C LEU A 89 -2.74 -11.92 -1.47
N THR A 90 -2.97 -10.61 -1.57
CA THR A 90 -3.39 -9.75 -0.47
C THR A 90 -4.56 -8.90 -0.95
N LEU A 91 -5.60 -8.81 -0.13
CA LEU A 91 -6.71 -7.89 -0.32
C LEU A 91 -6.57 -6.77 0.70
N VAL A 92 -6.70 -5.55 0.20
CA VAL A 92 -6.64 -4.34 1.01
C VAL A 92 -8.06 -3.81 1.15
N LYS A 93 -8.50 -3.61 2.40
CA LYS A 93 -9.87 -3.19 2.71
C LYS A 93 -9.89 -1.75 3.20
N THR A 94 -10.83 -0.95 2.70
CA THR A 94 -11.04 0.45 3.11
C THR A 94 -12.43 0.65 3.68
N CYS A 95 -12.61 1.67 4.52
CA CYS A 95 -13.94 2.01 5.04
C CYS A 95 -14.80 2.69 3.96
N GLU A 96 -14.17 3.46 3.08
CA GLU A 96 -14.82 4.06 1.93
C GLU A 96 -15.06 3.02 0.82
N PRO A 97 -16.16 3.11 0.06
CA PRO A 97 -16.37 2.33 -1.16
C PRO A 97 -15.28 2.60 -2.19
N THR A 98 -14.79 1.56 -2.85
CA THR A 98 -13.75 1.70 -3.89
C THR A 98 -14.26 2.37 -5.16
N SER A 99 -15.58 2.42 -5.36
CA SER A 99 -16.23 3.13 -6.48
C SER A 99 -16.07 4.65 -6.39
N GLU A 100 -15.96 5.22 -5.19
CA GLU A 100 -15.73 6.65 -4.96
C GLU A 100 -14.27 7.05 -5.22
N MET A 101 -13.37 6.07 -5.29
CA MET A 101 -11.97 6.31 -5.57
C MET A 101 -11.76 6.64 -7.05
N ARG A 102 -11.01 7.72 -7.29
CA ARG A 102 -10.59 8.11 -8.64
C ARG A 102 -9.77 7.00 -9.31
N ILE A 103 -9.80 6.97 -10.64
CA ILE A 103 -8.92 6.13 -11.46
C ILE A 103 -7.48 6.70 -11.42
N CYS A 104 -6.48 5.84 -11.28
CA CYS A 104 -5.08 6.24 -11.40
C CYS A 104 -4.68 6.59 -12.83
N ARG A 105 -3.93 7.67 -13.01
CA ARG A 105 -3.27 7.99 -14.29
C ARG A 105 -1.93 7.25 -14.38
N SER A 106 -1.87 6.21 -15.21
CA SER A 106 -0.63 5.47 -15.45
C SER A 106 0.40 6.30 -16.24
N PRO A 107 1.71 6.28 -15.87
CA PRO A 107 2.35 5.71 -14.68
C PRO A 107 2.74 6.83 -13.70
N ARG A 108 1.89 7.86 -13.55
CA ARG A 108 2.22 9.06 -12.77
C ARG A 108 1.68 8.99 -11.36
N ASP A 109 0.50 8.42 -11.20
CA ASP A 109 -0.18 8.39 -9.92
C ASP A 109 0.20 7.13 -9.14
N TRP A 110 0.52 7.31 -7.85
CA TRP A 110 0.60 6.24 -6.88
C TRP A 110 -0.81 5.69 -6.61
N SER A 111 -0.98 4.38 -6.62
CA SER A 111 -2.24 3.71 -6.28
C SER A 111 -2.32 3.36 -4.80
N LEU A 112 -1.25 2.77 -4.26
CA LEU A 112 -1.11 2.43 -2.84
C LEU A 112 0.14 3.09 -2.29
N LEU A 113 0.05 3.71 -1.12
CA LEU A 113 1.18 4.24 -0.37
C LEU A 113 1.30 3.54 0.97
N ALA A 114 2.54 3.30 1.39
CA ALA A 114 2.89 2.80 2.71
C ALA A 114 3.83 3.80 3.38
N LEU A 115 3.34 4.45 4.44
CA LEU A 115 4.10 5.40 5.26
C LEU A 115 4.68 4.63 6.44
N GLN A 116 5.94 4.27 6.35
CA GLN A 116 6.64 3.49 7.37
C GLN A 116 7.34 4.42 8.36
N ASN A 117 7.06 4.26 9.65
CA ASN A 117 7.81 4.88 10.71
C ASN A 117 9.17 4.18 10.86
N ILE A 118 10.28 4.89 10.67
CA ILE A 118 11.62 4.28 10.66
C ILE A 118 12.03 3.68 12.01
N ARG A 119 11.50 4.21 13.11
CA ARG A 119 11.86 3.76 14.47
C ARG A 119 11.13 2.47 14.84
N THR A 120 9.86 2.36 14.46
CA THR A 120 9.01 1.22 14.84
C THR A 120 8.87 0.15 13.75
N GLY A 121 9.21 0.49 12.51
CA GLY A 121 8.97 -0.34 11.33
C GLY A 121 7.48 -0.47 10.93
N LYS A 122 6.55 0.08 11.71
CA LYS A 122 5.10 0.04 11.41
C LYS A 122 4.77 0.92 10.22
N SER A 123 3.84 0.45 9.39
CA SER A 123 3.42 1.14 8.17
C SER A 123 1.94 1.46 8.20
N HIS A 124 1.61 2.69 7.83
CA HIS A 124 0.23 3.11 7.55
C HIS A 124 0.00 3.05 6.04
N TYR A 125 -1.06 2.36 5.62
CA TYR A 125 -1.35 2.17 4.21
C TYR A 125 -2.50 3.08 3.77
N LEU A 126 -2.33 3.74 2.63
CA LEU A 126 -3.32 4.64 2.03
C LEU A 126 -3.60 4.22 0.58
N VAL A 127 -4.88 4.06 0.25
CA VAL A 127 -5.33 3.81 -1.13
C VAL A 127 -5.68 5.14 -1.79
N ILE A 128 -4.84 5.58 -2.73
CA ILE A 128 -4.93 6.91 -3.35
C ILE A 128 -5.84 6.91 -4.58
N CYS A 129 -5.80 5.82 -5.36
CA CYS A 129 -6.61 5.66 -6.54
C CYS A 129 -6.68 4.17 -6.94
N ARG A 130 -7.73 3.81 -7.68
CA ARG A 130 -7.91 2.46 -8.20
C ARG A 130 -7.24 2.29 -9.57
N CYS A 131 -6.56 1.17 -9.75
CA CYS A 131 -6.00 0.80 -11.04
C CYS A 131 -7.11 0.43 -12.04
N PRO A 132 -7.01 0.86 -13.32
CA PRO A 132 -7.84 0.29 -14.38
C PRO A 132 -7.62 -1.21 -14.52
N ASP A 133 -8.64 -1.96 -14.92
CA ASP A 133 -8.59 -3.42 -15.09
C ASP A 133 -7.51 -3.90 -16.08
N SER A 134 -7.11 -3.04 -17.02
CA SER A 134 -6.06 -3.33 -17.99
C SER A 134 -4.63 -3.11 -17.48
N SER A 135 -4.48 -2.48 -16.32
CA SER A 135 -3.19 -2.11 -15.73
C SER A 135 -2.75 -3.12 -14.67
N ILE A 136 -1.47 -3.09 -14.31
CA ILE A 136 -0.87 -3.94 -13.27
C ILE A 136 -0.34 -3.01 -12.18
N LEU A 137 -0.38 -3.47 -10.94
CA LEU A 137 0.22 -2.75 -9.82
C LEU A 137 1.72 -3.09 -9.77
N GLU A 138 2.58 -2.10 -10.06
CA GLU A 138 4.04 -2.22 -10.00
C GLU A 138 4.58 -1.56 -8.74
N GLY A 139 5.51 -2.21 -8.04
CA GLY A 139 6.12 -1.72 -6.80
C GLY A 139 6.57 -2.89 -5.92
N PRO A 140 6.91 -2.65 -4.63
CA PRO A 140 6.97 -1.35 -3.95
C PRO A 140 8.21 -0.55 -4.37
N MET A 141 8.02 0.72 -4.72
CA MET A 141 9.09 1.67 -5.02
C MET A 141 9.29 2.60 -3.83
N SER A 142 10.56 2.83 -3.46
CA SER A 142 10.91 3.93 -2.55
C SER A 142 10.56 5.25 -3.20
N HIS A 143 9.96 6.16 -2.45
CA HIS A 143 9.78 7.52 -2.91
C HIS A 143 10.88 8.40 -2.30
N ASP A 144 11.81 8.83 -3.14
CA ASP A 144 13.02 9.52 -2.68
C ASP A 144 12.79 11.02 -2.37
N GLN A 145 11.58 11.54 -2.65
CA GLN A 145 11.28 12.98 -2.56
C GLN A 145 9.77 13.36 -2.51
N PRO A 146 8.88 12.69 -1.77
CA PRO A 146 7.52 13.22 -1.65
C PRO A 146 7.53 14.50 -0.80
N THR A 147 6.64 15.44 -1.11
CA THR A 147 6.29 16.60 -0.27
C THR A 147 5.95 16.19 1.17
N TYR A 148 5.56 14.92 1.39
CA TYR A 148 5.28 14.31 2.69
C TYR A 148 6.44 13.50 3.30
N ALA A 149 7.55 13.21 2.59
CA ALA A 149 8.74 12.55 3.19
C ALA A 149 9.73 13.54 3.81
N SER A 150 9.51 14.83 3.66
CA SER A 150 10.28 15.82 4.42
C SER A 150 10.00 15.74 5.93
N VAL A 151 9.01 14.92 6.35
CA VAL A 151 8.80 14.58 7.75
C VAL A 151 9.93 13.64 8.22
N PRO A 152 10.84 14.12 9.09
CA PRO A 152 11.92 13.29 9.60
C PRO A 152 11.35 12.07 10.30
N GLY A 153 11.89 10.89 10.02
CA GLY A 153 11.46 9.65 10.67
C GLY A 153 10.46 8.79 9.89
N ILE A 154 10.10 9.16 8.65
CA ILE A 154 9.16 8.40 7.82
C ILE A 154 9.80 8.01 6.48
N ARG A 155 9.67 6.74 6.09
CA ARG A 155 9.95 6.25 4.73
C ARG A 155 8.64 6.03 4.00
N VAL A 156 8.56 6.49 2.76
CA VAL A 156 7.36 6.33 1.94
C VAL A 156 7.66 5.34 0.83
N TYR A 157 6.88 4.27 0.79
CA TYR A 157 6.87 3.31 -0.31
C TYR A 157 5.56 3.43 -1.07
N GLY A 158 5.61 3.16 -2.37
CA GLY A 158 4.43 3.27 -3.21
C GLY A 158 4.35 2.16 -4.24
N MET A 159 3.12 1.88 -4.67
CA MET A 159 2.86 1.05 -5.84
C MET A 159 2.11 1.91 -6.86
N MET A 160 2.44 1.78 -8.14
CA MET A 160 1.82 2.54 -9.22
C MET A 160 1.14 1.62 -10.22
N CYS A 161 0.08 2.09 -10.86
CA CYS A 161 -0.54 1.35 -11.95
C CYS A 161 0.28 1.55 -13.22
N VAL A 162 0.71 0.47 -13.85
CA VAL A 162 1.34 0.47 -15.16
C VAL A 162 0.43 -0.18 -16.19
N ASP A 163 0.19 0.53 -17.29
CA ASP A 163 -0.57 -0.02 -18.41
C ASP A 163 0.18 -1.22 -18.98
N GLY A 164 -0.35 -2.43 -18.81
CA GLY A 164 0.28 -3.62 -19.37
C GLY A 164 0.11 -3.75 -20.89
N LYS A 165 -0.33 -2.68 -21.57
CA LYS A 165 -0.19 -2.50 -23.03
C LYS A 165 1.15 -1.86 -23.42
N ARG A 166 1.95 -1.39 -22.45
CA ARG A 166 3.31 -0.93 -22.72
C ARG A 166 4.19 -2.13 -23.05
N ARG A 167 4.24 -2.42 -24.35
CA ARG A 167 5.44 -2.93 -25.04
C ARG A 167 6.67 -2.35 -24.38
N GLY A 168 7.66 -3.20 -24.13
CA GLY A 168 8.90 -2.86 -23.45
C GLY A 168 9.34 -1.44 -23.79
N ARG A 169 9.51 -0.62 -22.76
CA ARG A 169 10.34 0.55 -22.90
C ARG A 169 11.71 0.00 -23.31
N PRO A 170 12.26 0.32 -24.51
CA PRO A 170 13.69 0.15 -24.68
C PRO A 170 14.32 0.88 -23.51
N LEU A 171 15.35 0.30 -22.89
CA LEU A 171 16.21 1.05 -21.97
C LEU A 171 16.33 2.46 -22.53
N ARG A 172 15.90 3.44 -21.74
CA ARG A 172 16.14 4.84 -22.05
C ARG A 172 17.66 4.95 -21.91
N THR A 173 18.39 4.58 -22.96
CA THR A 173 19.76 5.01 -23.17
C THR A 173 19.64 6.51 -22.95
N SER A 174 20.18 6.95 -21.83
CA SER A 174 20.53 8.35 -21.63
C SER A 174 20.98 8.88 -22.99
N ARG A 175 20.54 10.08 -23.35
CA ARG A 175 21.15 10.82 -24.44
C ARG A 175 22.61 11.04 -24.04
N SER A 176 23.44 10.03 -24.25
CA SER A 176 24.87 10.15 -24.32
C SER A 176 25.07 10.97 -25.58
N ILE A 177 25.51 12.20 -25.38
CA ILE A 177 26.50 12.83 -26.24
C ILE A 177 27.34 11.70 -26.85
N GLU A 178 27.35 11.65 -28.19
CA GLU A 178 28.00 10.64 -29.03
C GLU A 178 29.20 10.02 -28.32
N ASN A 179 29.00 8.86 -27.70
CA ASN A 179 30.14 8.06 -27.27
C ASN A 179 30.69 7.44 -28.55
N PRO A 180 31.91 7.78 -28.99
CA PRO A 180 32.49 7.17 -30.17
C PRO A 180 32.55 5.65 -29.96
N PRO A 181 32.44 4.86 -31.04
CA PRO A 181 32.58 3.42 -30.94
C PRO A 181 33.90 3.07 -30.24
N PHE A 182 33.85 2.08 -29.35
CA PHE A 182 35.04 1.62 -28.63
C PHE A 182 36.12 1.21 -29.67
N PRO A 183 37.35 1.74 -29.58
CA PRO A 183 38.36 1.58 -30.63
C PRO A 183 39.01 0.19 -30.52
N TRP A 184 38.32 -0.82 -31.08
CA TRP A 184 38.77 -2.20 -31.09
C TRP A 184 40.18 -2.38 -31.67
N ASP A 185 40.55 -1.57 -32.66
CA ASP A 185 41.88 -1.57 -33.26
C ASP A 185 42.99 -1.35 -32.21
N LYS A 186 42.76 -0.46 -31.24
CA LYS A 186 43.72 -0.19 -30.15
C LYS A 186 43.75 -1.29 -29.09
N ALA A 187 42.62 -1.97 -28.88
CA ALA A 187 42.57 -3.10 -27.96
C ALA A 187 43.36 -4.30 -28.52
N GLU A 188 43.28 -4.54 -29.83
CA GLU A 188 44.08 -5.57 -30.50
C GLU A 188 45.57 -5.25 -30.47
N GLU A 189 45.97 -3.99 -30.66
CA GLU A 189 47.37 -3.57 -30.50
C GLU A 189 47.88 -3.80 -29.07
N LEU A 190 47.06 -3.47 -28.06
CA LEU A 190 47.40 -3.69 -26.65
C LEU A 190 47.63 -5.17 -26.33
N VAL A 191 46.75 -6.06 -26.82
CA VAL A 191 46.89 -7.51 -26.62
C VAL A 191 48.14 -8.06 -27.31
N LYS A 192 48.56 -7.47 -28.44
CA LYS A 192 49.81 -7.85 -29.12
C LYS A 192 51.05 -7.38 -28.37
N THR A 193 50.96 -6.28 -27.62
CA THR A 193 52.06 -5.77 -26.80
C THR A 193 52.19 -6.43 -25.44
N THR A 194 51.15 -7.13 -24.96
CA THR A 194 51.23 -7.89 -23.72
C THR A 194 51.95 -9.20 -23.96
N THR A 195 53.23 -9.27 -23.57
CA THR A 195 53.92 -10.53 -23.33
C THR A 195 53.38 -11.11 -22.03
N TRP A 196 52.68 -12.23 -22.15
CA TRP A 196 52.26 -13.02 -21.01
C TRP A 196 53.43 -13.94 -20.63
N ASP A 197 54.15 -13.57 -19.57
CA ASP A 197 55.06 -14.50 -18.86
C ASP A 197 54.27 -15.31 -17.82
#